data_AF-Q50JA0-F1
#
_entry.id   AF-Q50JA0-F1
#
_cell.length_a   1.000
_cell.length_b   1.000
_cell.length_c   1.000
_cell.angle_alpha   90.00
_cell.angle_beta   90.00
_cell.angle_gamma   90.00
#
_symmetry.space_group_name_H-M   'P 1'
#
loop_
_entity.id
_entity.type
_entity.pdbx_description
1 polymer ?
#
loop_
_entity_poly.entity_id
_entity_poly.type
_entity_poly.pdbx_seq_one_letter_code
_entity_poly.pdbx_strand_id
1 'polypeptide(L)'
;MATKPSGPISAKLFHAIMMVESSGDVDAVGDQGKSIGAYQIQEPYWRDATDFKSELTANGETWQDCKGTGSLTYSEKVMQAYMERYATKSRLGHDPKDEDLARIHNGGPNGYKNPNTVQYWVKVKKYL
;
A
#
# COMPACT_ATOMS: atom_id res chain seq x y z
N MET A 1 5.02 8.88 -21.20
CA MET A 1 3.57 8.68 -20.98
C MET A 1 3.42 7.87 -19.71
N ALA A 2 2.81 8.42 -18.66
CA ALA A 2 2.63 7.67 -17.41
C ALA A 2 1.61 6.55 -17.67
N THR A 3 2.08 5.31 -17.61
CA THR A 3 1.22 4.13 -17.73
C THR A 3 0.22 4.12 -16.58
N LYS A 4 -1.07 4.05 -16.91
CA LYS A 4 -2.16 3.89 -15.94
C LYS A 4 -1.82 2.71 -14.99
N PRO A 5 -2.01 2.82 -13.66
CA PRO A 5 -1.75 1.70 -12.77
C PRO A 5 -2.60 0.50 -13.20
N SER A 6 -1.95 -0.59 -13.60
CA SER A 6 -2.59 -1.88 -13.86
C SER A 6 -2.56 -2.66 -12.55
N GLY A 7 -3.65 -2.64 -11.79
CA GLY A 7 -3.76 -3.34 -10.52
C GLY A 7 -4.99 -2.91 -9.72
N PRO A 8 -5.26 -3.56 -8.58
CA PRO A 8 -6.44 -3.28 -7.75
C PRO A 8 -6.53 -1.84 -7.22
N ILE A 9 -5.41 -1.16 -7.01
CA ILE A 9 -5.38 0.21 -6.49
C ILE A 9 -5.43 1.22 -7.64
N SER A 10 -6.40 2.15 -7.60
CA SER A 10 -6.51 3.25 -8.56
C SER A 10 -5.55 4.40 -8.23
N ALA A 11 -5.22 5.24 -9.22
CA ALA A 11 -4.39 6.44 -9.01
C ALA A 11 -4.98 7.39 -7.94
N LYS A 12 -6.30 7.50 -7.87
CA LYS A 12 -6.98 8.30 -6.83
C LYS A 12 -6.77 7.71 -5.44
N LEU A 13 -6.89 6.38 -5.32
CA LEU A 13 -6.68 5.71 -4.04
C LEU A 13 -5.23 5.76 -3.58
N PHE A 14 -4.26 5.64 -4.49
CA PHE A 14 -2.85 5.91 -4.18
C PHE A 14 -2.65 7.30 -3.59
N HIS A 15 -3.15 8.33 -4.27
CA HIS A 15 -3.07 9.70 -3.76
C HIS A 15 -3.72 9.82 -2.38
N ALA A 16 -4.92 9.25 -2.19
CA ALA A 16 -5.63 9.33 -0.92
C ALA A 16 -4.89 8.66 0.25
N ILE A 17 -4.31 7.47 0.02
CA ILE A 17 -3.50 6.78 1.04
C ILE A 17 -2.24 7.59 1.35
N MET A 18 -1.52 8.04 0.32
CA MET A 18 -0.31 8.86 0.46
C MET A 18 -0.53 10.10 1.33
N MET A 19 -1.65 10.80 1.10
CA MET A 19 -1.99 12.00 1.87
C MET A 19 -2.23 11.69 3.34
N VAL A 20 -2.84 10.55 3.66
CA VAL A 20 -3.10 10.13 5.05
C VAL A 20 -1.83 9.64 5.74
N GLU A 21 -0.99 8.88 5.04
CA GLU A 21 0.19 8.23 5.63
C GLU A 21 1.33 9.22 5.92
N SER A 22 1.57 10.16 5.00
CA SER A 22 2.78 11.01 5.07
C SER A 22 2.57 12.44 4.59
N SER A 23 1.37 12.79 4.10
CA SER A 23 1.16 14.02 3.32
C SER A 23 2.10 14.15 2.11
N GLY A 24 2.53 13.02 1.53
CA GLY A 24 3.42 12.96 0.37
C GLY A 24 4.91 13.03 0.68
N ASP A 25 5.31 12.96 1.95
CA ASP A 25 6.72 12.94 2.34
C ASP A 25 7.37 11.58 1.98
N VAL A 26 8.18 11.59 0.91
CA VAL A 26 8.89 10.41 0.42
C VAL A 26 10.01 9.95 1.35
N ASP A 27 10.47 10.79 2.27
CA ASP A 27 11.51 10.48 3.24
C ASP A 27 10.94 10.13 4.62
N ALA A 28 9.61 10.10 4.77
CA ALA A 28 8.94 9.86 6.03
C ALA A 28 9.38 8.54 6.70
N VAL A 29 9.62 8.61 8.01
CA VAL A 29 9.94 7.45 8.85
C VAL A 29 9.02 7.46 10.06
N GLY A 30 8.09 6.50 10.10
CA GLY A 30 7.12 6.33 11.18
C GLY A 30 7.36 5.06 11.99
N ASP A 31 6.48 4.82 12.97
CA ASP A 31 6.47 3.63 13.82
C ASP A 31 7.83 3.27 14.42
N GLN A 32 8.58 4.27 14.90
CA GLN A 32 9.92 4.12 15.46
C GLN A 32 10.91 3.48 14.46
N GLY A 33 10.78 3.80 13.17
CA GLY A 33 11.64 3.27 12.11
C GLY A 33 11.10 2.04 11.40
N LYS A 34 9.87 1.59 11.72
CA LYS A 34 9.28 0.38 11.13
C LYS A 34 8.49 0.64 9.85
N SER A 35 8.09 1.89 9.61
CA SER A 35 7.27 2.31 8.47
C SER A 35 8.02 3.40 7.70
N ILE A 36 8.12 3.28 6.37
CA ILE A 36 8.93 4.19 5.57
C ILE A 36 8.23 4.70 4.31
N GLY A 37 8.66 5.89 3.89
CA GLY A 37 8.28 6.54 2.65
C GLY A 37 6.86 7.07 2.65
N ALA A 38 6.43 7.50 1.46
CA ALA A 38 5.19 8.23 1.29
C ALA A 38 3.94 7.40 1.66
N TYR A 39 4.07 6.08 1.65
CA TYR A 39 3.02 5.12 1.95
C TYR A 39 3.26 4.36 3.27
N GLN A 40 4.25 4.75 4.07
CA GLN A 40 4.54 4.14 5.37
C GLN A 40 4.61 2.59 5.33
N ILE A 41 5.26 2.04 4.30
CA ILE A 41 5.36 0.60 4.08
C ILE A 41 6.27 -0.04 5.13
N GLN A 42 5.80 -1.09 5.78
CA GLN A 42 6.59 -1.88 6.72
C GLN A 42 7.35 -3.01 6.04
N GLU A 43 8.47 -3.45 6.62
CA GLU A 43 9.26 -4.55 6.05
C GLU A 43 8.46 -5.86 5.86
N PRO A 44 7.60 -6.31 6.81
CA PRO A 44 6.77 -7.50 6.58
C PRO A 44 5.76 -7.33 5.44
N TYR A 45 5.24 -6.10 5.25
CA TYR A 45 4.37 -5.78 4.12
C TYR A 45 5.12 -5.95 2.80
N TRP A 46 6.31 -5.37 2.71
CA TRP A 46 7.18 -5.49 1.55
C TRP A 46 7.55 -6.95 1.26
N ARG A 47 7.94 -7.72 2.28
CA ARG A 47 8.26 -9.15 2.15
C ARG A 47 7.09 -9.96 1.59
N ASP A 48 5.88 -9.75 2.09
CA ASP A 48 4.70 -10.42 1.56
C ASP A 48 4.42 -10.08 0.09
N ALA A 49 4.65 -8.82 -0.31
CA ALA A 49 4.51 -8.39 -1.69
C ALA A 49 5.56 -9.07 -2.59
N THR A 50 6.82 -9.10 -2.18
CA THR A 50 7.92 -9.68 -2.96
C THR A 50 7.88 -11.20 -3.00
N ASP A 51 7.41 -11.85 -1.93
CA ASP A 51 7.19 -13.30 -1.92
C ASP A 51 6.08 -13.71 -2.92
N PHE A 52 5.09 -12.83 -3.14
CA PHE A 52 4.02 -13.05 -4.11
C PHE A 52 4.44 -12.69 -5.54
N LYS A 53 5.24 -11.63 -5.68
CA LYS A 53 5.78 -11.14 -6.95
C LYS A 53 7.29 -10.95 -6.86
N SER A 54 8.03 -12.01 -7.15
CA SER A 54 9.50 -12.03 -7.06
C SER A 54 10.18 -11.10 -8.06
N GLU A 55 9.48 -10.66 -9.11
CA GLU A 55 9.98 -9.65 -10.04
C GLU A 55 10.24 -8.29 -9.37
N LEU A 56 9.62 -8.03 -8.21
CA LEU A 56 9.83 -6.80 -7.43
C LEU A 56 11.23 -6.70 -6.81
N THR A 57 12.00 -7.79 -6.82
CA THR A 57 13.39 -7.84 -6.33
C THR A 57 14.37 -8.30 -7.40
N ALA A 58 13.92 -8.40 -8.67
CA ALA A 58 14.73 -8.96 -9.74
C ALA A 58 15.99 -8.15 -10.04
N ASN A 59 16.03 -6.86 -9.70
CA ASN A 59 17.19 -5.99 -9.90
C ASN A 59 17.89 -5.64 -8.57
N GLY A 60 17.61 -6.39 -7.50
CA GLY A 60 18.21 -6.17 -6.19
C GLY A 60 17.52 -5.11 -5.34
N GLU A 61 16.30 -4.71 -5.69
CA GLU A 61 15.50 -3.81 -4.87
C GLU A 61 15.25 -4.42 -3.48
N THR A 62 15.21 -3.54 -2.48
CA THR A 62 15.05 -3.85 -1.06
C THR A 62 13.89 -3.08 -0.48
N TRP A 63 13.52 -3.37 0.77
CA TRP A 63 12.53 -2.56 1.50
C TRP A 63 12.89 -1.07 1.51
N GLN A 64 14.18 -0.71 1.61
CA GLN A 64 14.61 0.70 1.66
C GLN A 64 14.31 1.48 0.37
N ASP A 65 14.07 0.81 -0.76
CA ASP A 65 13.68 1.46 -2.02
C ASP A 65 12.22 1.99 -2.00
N CYS A 66 11.47 1.71 -0.91
CA CYS A 66 10.15 2.30 -0.67
C CYS A 66 10.20 3.75 -0.13
N LYS A 67 11.39 4.32 0.11
CA LYS A 67 11.56 5.72 0.56
C LYS A 67 12.61 6.46 -0.28
N GLY A 68 12.60 7.79 -0.21
CA GLY A 68 13.52 8.66 -0.94
C GLY A 68 12.99 9.13 -2.30
N THR A 69 13.80 9.98 -2.94
CA THR A 69 13.46 10.54 -4.25
C THR A 69 13.29 9.44 -5.30
N GLY A 70 12.13 9.40 -5.96
CA GLY A 70 11.81 8.40 -6.99
C GLY A 70 11.17 7.10 -6.48
N SER A 71 10.98 6.95 -5.16
CA SER A 71 10.44 5.73 -4.55
C SER A 71 8.96 5.46 -4.85
N LEU A 72 8.19 6.46 -5.28
CA LEU A 72 6.75 6.35 -5.48
C LEU A 72 6.37 5.21 -6.42
N THR A 73 7.02 5.13 -7.58
CA THR A 73 6.74 4.08 -8.58
C THR A 73 6.99 2.68 -8.02
N TYR A 74 8.05 2.49 -7.23
CA TYR A 74 8.36 1.20 -6.63
C TYR A 74 7.37 0.86 -5.50
N SER A 75 7.10 1.82 -4.62
CA SER A 75 6.15 1.68 -3.52
C SER A 75 4.75 1.32 -4.02
N GLU A 76 4.30 1.95 -5.11
CA GLU A 76 3.01 1.63 -5.74
C GLU A 76 2.97 0.21 -6.28
N LYS A 77 4.06 -0.29 -6.91
CA LYS A 77 4.16 -1.69 -7.36
C LYS A 77 4.09 -2.66 -6.18
N VAL A 78 4.79 -2.36 -5.08
CA VAL A 78 4.74 -3.15 -3.84
C VAL A 78 3.32 -3.21 -3.28
N MET A 79 2.62 -2.07 -3.22
CA MET A 79 1.24 -2.02 -2.77
C MET A 79 0.28 -2.76 -3.71
N GLN A 80 0.44 -2.68 -5.04
CA GLN A 80 -0.37 -3.48 -5.97
C GLN A 80 -0.20 -4.97 -5.70
N ALA A 81 1.04 -5.45 -5.59
CA ALA A 81 1.33 -6.86 -5.33
C ALA A 81 0.73 -7.34 -4.00
N TYR A 82 0.84 -6.51 -2.95
CA TYR A 82 0.23 -6.81 -1.65
C TYR A 82 -1.30 -6.93 -1.73
N MET A 83 -1.94 -6.02 -2.47
CA MET A 83 -3.39 -6.07 -2.67
C MET A 83 -3.83 -7.23 -3.57
N GLU A 84 -3.07 -7.57 -4.61
CA GLU A 84 -3.36 -8.76 -5.41
C GLU A 84 -3.28 -10.05 -4.59
N ARG A 85 -2.35 -10.11 -3.62
CA ARG A 85 -2.24 -11.24 -2.69
C ARG A 85 -3.42 -11.32 -1.73
N TYR A 86 -3.86 -10.18 -1.18
CA TYR A 86 -4.74 -10.15 -0.01
C TYR A 86 -6.16 -9.63 -0.27
N ALA A 87 -6.36 -8.70 -1.18
CA ALA A 87 -7.67 -8.16 -1.52
C ALA A 87 -8.32 -8.99 -2.64
N THR A 88 -8.64 -10.25 -2.36
CA THR A 88 -9.27 -11.15 -3.33
C THR A 88 -10.74 -11.38 -3.02
N LYS A 89 -11.54 -11.65 -4.06
CA LYS A 89 -12.97 -11.95 -3.91
C LYS A 89 -13.24 -13.12 -2.94
N SER A 90 -12.38 -14.14 -2.95
CA SER A 90 -12.52 -15.29 -2.03
C SER A 90 -12.27 -14.93 -0.57
N ARG A 91 -11.37 -13.97 -0.29
CA ARG A 91 -11.12 -13.51 1.09
C ARG A 91 -12.16 -12.50 1.58
N LEU A 92 -12.64 -11.63 0.69
CA LEU A 92 -13.57 -10.55 1.01
C LEU A 92 -15.03 -11.00 0.96
N GLY A 93 -15.37 -11.98 0.13
CA GLY A 93 -16.75 -12.37 -0.17
C GLY A 93 -17.44 -11.48 -1.20
N HIS A 94 -16.74 -10.48 -1.74
CA HIS A 94 -17.20 -9.57 -2.80
C HIS A 94 -16.01 -9.04 -3.60
N ASP A 95 -16.28 -8.37 -4.72
CA ASP A 95 -15.22 -7.71 -5.47
C ASP A 95 -14.56 -6.62 -4.60
N PRO A 96 -13.22 -6.48 -4.63
CA PRO A 96 -12.51 -5.52 -3.80
C PRO A 96 -12.97 -4.09 -4.05
N LYS A 97 -13.13 -3.32 -2.97
CA LYS A 97 -13.48 -1.89 -2.99
C LYS A 97 -12.34 -1.08 -2.38
N ASP A 98 -12.33 0.22 -2.67
CA ASP A 98 -11.34 1.16 -2.12
C ASP A 98 -11.25 1.10 -0.58
N GLU A 99 -12.37 0.88 0.10
CA GLU A 99 -12.41 0.68 1.56
C GLU A 99 -11.63 -0.55 2.00
N ASP A 100 -11.78 -1.69 1.31
CA ASP A 100 -11.06 -2.92 1.66
C ASP A 100 -9.55 -2.73 1.48
N LEU A 101 -9.17 -2.13 0.36
CA LEU A 101 -7.77 -1.86 0.01
C LEU A 101 -7.11 -0.94 1.03
N ALA A 102 -7.78 0.16 1.39
CA ALA A 102 -7.29 1.10 2.41
C ALA A 102 -7.17 0.43 3.79
N ARG A 103 -8.15 -0.36 4.18
CA ARG A 103 -8.16 -1.04 5.48
C ARG A 103 -7.14 -2.17 5.55
N ILE A 104 -6.90 -2.89 4.44
CA ILE A 104 -5.82 -3.89 4.32
C ILE A 104 -4.46 -3.22 4.38
N HIS A 105 -4.28 -2.04 3.78
CA HIS A 105 -3.04 -1.28 3.88
C HIS A 105 -2.71 -0.93 5.33
N ASN A 106 -3.68 -0.35 6.05
CA ASN A 106 -3.49 0.08 7.44
C ASN A 106 -3.42 -1.07 8.46
N GLY A 107 -4.18 -2.16 8.24
CA GLY A 107 -4.35 -3.23 9.22
C GLY A 107 -3.73 -4.56 8.85
N GLY A 108 -2.96 -4.63 7.76
CA GLY A 108 -2.41 -5.87 7.23
C GLY A 108 -3.47 -6.79 6.59
N PRO A 109 -3.19 -8.09 6.41
CA PRO A 109 -3.98 -8.97 5.56
C PRO A 109 -5.46 -9.07 5.94
N ASN A 110 -5.78 -8.93 7.24
CA ASN A 110 -7.14 -9.00 7.78
C ASN A 110 -7.67 -7.62 8.20
N GLY A 111 -7.05 -6.53 7.77
CA GLY A 111 -7.41 -5.17 8.16
C GLY A 111 -8.88 -4.82 7.86
N TYR A 112 -9.45 -5.36 6.78
CA TYR A 112 -10.88 -5.21 6.43
C TYR A 112 -11.86 -5.80 7.47
N LYS A 113 -11.39 -6.70 8.36
CA LYS A 113 -12.16 -7.26 9.48
C LYS A 113 -11.95 -6.50 10.79
N ASN A 114 -10.87 -5.75 10.89
CA ASN A 114 -10.50 -5.06 12.12
C ASN A 114 -11.31 -3.74 12.26
N PRO A 115 -12.11 -3.54 13.32
CA PRO A 115 -12.85 -2.29 13.50
C PRO A 115 -11.93 -1.06 13.67
N ASN A 116 -10.69 -1.24 14.12
CA ASN A 116 -9.75 -0.13 14.32
C ASN A 116 -9.31 0.54 13.00
N THR A 117 -9.43 -0.16 11.87
CA THR A 117 -9.09 0.39 10.55
C THR A 117 -10.23 1.23 9.94
N VAL A 118 -11.42 1.26 10.55
CA VAL A 118 -12.56 2.04 10.04
C VAL A 118 -12.27 3.54 10.09
N GLN A 119 -11.64 4.01 11.18
CA GLN A 119 -11.26 5.42 11.29
C GLN A 119 -10.19 5.82 10.28
N TYR A 120 -9.30 4.88 9.91
CA TYR A 120 -8.34 5.09 8.84
C TYR A 120 -9.06 5.28 7.49
N TRP A 121 -10.02 4.43 7.16
CA TRP A 121 -10.83 4.58 5.94
C TRP A 121 -11.56 5.93 5.88
N VAL A 122 -12.13 6.40 6.99
CA VAL A 122 -12.80 7.71 7.05
C VAL A 122 -11.84 8.85 6.68
N LYS A 123 -10.55 8.74 7.02
CA LYS A 123 -9.53 9.72 6.59
C LYS A 123 -9.23 9.61 5.10
N VAL A 124 -8.98 8.40 4.60
CA VAL A 124 -8.67 8.14 3.18
C VAL A 124 -9.80 8.65 2.28
N LYS A 125 -11.05 8.36 2.65
CA LYS A 125 -12.24 8.78 1.88
C LYS A 125 -12.35 10.29 1.66
N LYS A 126 -11.71 11.12 2.50
CA LYS A 126 -11.71 12.59 2.33
C LYS A 126 -10.84 13.06 1.15
N TYR A 127 -9.96 12.20 0.65
CA TYR A 127 -9.03 12.49 -0.44
C TYR A 127 -9.38 11.75 -1.75
N LEU A 128 -10.52 11.04 -1.81
CA LEU A 128 -11.02 10.30 -2.99
C LEU A 128 -11.97 11.15 -3.86
#